data_AF-A0A958TN95-F1
#
_entry.id   AF-A0A958TN95-F1
#
_cell.length_a   1.000
_cell.length_b   1.000
_cell.length_c   1.000
_cell.angle_alpha   90.00
_cell.angle_beta   90.00
_cell.angle_gamma   90.00
#
_symmetry.space_group_name_H-M   'P 1'
#
loop_
_entity.id
_entity.type
_entity.pdbx_description
1 polymer ?
#
loop_
_entity_poly.entity_id
_entity_poly.type
_entity_poly.pdbx_seq_one_letter_code
_entity_poly.pdbx_strand_id
1 'polypeptide(L)' 'SISNIFTPYLLKIAEDGGIENALRYDRGLKNGLYFYHGILTNKSVADWFDLKFSDVNLLIF' A
#
# COMPACT_ATOMS: atom_id res chain seq x y z
N SER A 1 -16.80 14.66 4.64
CA SER A 1 -16.90 13.56 3.66
C SER A 1 -15.56 12.90 3.46
N ILE A 2 -15.53 11.57 3.24
CA ILE A 2 -14.29 10.81 2.98
C ILE A 2 -13.51 11.40 1.79
N SER A 3 -14.24 11.91 0.79
CA SER A 3 -13.67 12.54 -0.41
C SER A 3 -12.77 13.74 -0.09
N ASN A 4 -13.09 14.54 0.93
CA ASN A 4 -12.27 15.70 1.30
C ASN A 4 -10.89 15.28 1.87
N ILE A 5 -10.75 14.04 2.31
CA ILE A 5 -9.50 13.45 2.78
C ILE A 5 -8.78 12.77 1.60
N PHE A 6 -9.49 11.96 0.82
CA PHE A 6 -8.89 11.16 -0.26
C PHE A 6 -8.54 11.97 -1.52
N THR A 7 -9.31 12.98 -1.90
CA THR A 7 -9.05 13.79 -3.10
C THR A 7 -7.65 14.42 -3.10
N PRO A 8 -7.23 15.21 -2.08
CA PRO A 8 -5.88 15.76 -2.07
C PRO A 8 -4.81 14.67 -1.98
N TYR A 9 -5.11 13.54 -1.33
CA TYR A 9 -4.19 12.42 -1.21
C TYR A 9 -3.94 11.72 -2.54
N LEU A 10 -4.98 11.52 -3.36
CA LEU A 10 -4.88 10.97 -4.72
C LEU A 10 -4.15 11.92 -5.67
N LEU A 11 -4.38 13.23 -5.55
CA LEU A 11 -3.63 14.23 -6.32
C LEU A 11 -2.13 14.16 -6.01
N LYS A 12 -1.78 14.07 -4.72
CA LYS A 12 -0.38 13.89 -4.30
C LYS A 12 0.23 12.62 -4.90
N ILE A 13 -0.49 11.49 -4.91
CA ILE A 13 -0.03 10.25 -5.55
C ILE A 13 0.23 10.46 -7.05
N ALA A 14 -0.61 11.24 -7.75
CA ALA A 14 -0.40 11.56 -9.15
C ALA A 14 0.83 12.46 -9.38
N GLU A 15 1.01 13.48 -8.54
CA GLU A 15 2.16 14.40 -8.55
C GLU A 15 3.48 13.68 -8.22
N ASP A 16 3.43 12.71 -7.31
CA ASP A 16 4.55 11.84 -6.96
C ASP A 16 4.91 10.88 -8.10
N GLY A 17 4.21 10.88 -9.24
CA GLY A 17 4.54 9.99 -10.38
C GLY A 17 3.85 8.63 -10.31
N GLY A 18 2.75 8.53 -9.56
CA GLY A 18 1.89 7.36 -9.47
C GLY A 18 2.08 6.55 -8.19
N ILE A 19 1.27 5.48 -8.07
CA ILE A 19 1.18 4.65 -6.86
C ILE A 19 2.52 3.98 -6.52
N GLU A 20 3.25 3.48 -7.50
CA GLU A 20 4.55 2.82 -7.32
C GLU A 20 5.56 3.76 -6.63
N ASN A 21 5.62 5.02 -7.07
CA ASN A 21 6.54 5.99 -6.48
C ASN A 21 6.03 6.47 -5.11
N ALA A 22 4.73 6.71 -4.97
CA ALA A 22 4.14 7.09 -3.69
C ALA A 22 4.37 6.01 -2.60
N LEU A 23 4.31 4.71 -2.95
CA LEU A 23 4.58 3.60 -2.01
C LEU A 23 6.02 3.57 -1.49
N ARG A 24 6.99 4.08 -2.27
CA ARG A 24 8.40 4.15 -1.85
C ARG A 24 8.62 5.18 -0.74
N TYR A 25 7.88 6.29 -0.76
CA TYR A 25 8.08 7.42 0.15
C TYR A 25 7.03 7.52 1.25
N ASP A 26 5.79 7.08 1.01
CA ASP A 26 4.69 7.15 1.97
C ASP A 26 4.58 5.84 2.77
N ARG A 27 5.11 5.87 4.00
CA ARG A 27 5.00 4.74 4.94
C ARG A 27 3.57 4.42 5.33
N GLY A 28 2.68 5.41 5.36
CA GLY A 28 1.27 5.21 5.66
C GLY A 28 0.58 4.41 4.56
N LEU A 29 0.80 4.81 3.30
CA LEU A 29 0.30 4.08 2.13
C LEU A 29 0.82 2.64 2.10
N LYS A 30 2.11 2.46 2.36
CA LYS A 30 2.77 1.15 2.40
C LYS A 30 2.22 0.24 3.50
N ASN A 31 2.01 0.77 4.71
CA ASN A 31 1.44 -0.01 5.82
C ASN A 31 -0.04 -0.35 5.60
N GLY A 32 -0.74 0.45 4.79
CA GLY A 32 -2.12 0.19 4.37
C GLY A 32 -2.24 -0.85 3.25
N LEU A 33 -1.14 -1.40 2.73
CA LEU A 33 -1.16 -2.31 1.60
C LEU A 33 -1.52 -3.75 2.01
N TYR A 34 -2.53 -4.29 1.35
CA TYR A 34 -2.97 -5.69 1.54
C TYR A 34 -2.36 -6.61 0.50
N PHE A 35 -2.35 -6.18 -0.76
CA PHE A 35 -1.79 -6.93 -1.87
C PHE A 35 -0.91 -6.04 -2.73
N TYR A 36 0.17 -6.62 -3.26
CA TYR A 36 1.06 -6.00 -4.22
C TYR A 36 1.42 -7.01 -5.31
N HIS A 37 1.07 -6.73 -6.57
CA HIS A 37 1.26 -7.64 -7.71
C HIS A 37 0.85 -9.10 -7.42
N GLY A 38 -0.30 -9.29 -6.76
CA GLY A 38 -0.84 -10.60 -6.41
C GLY A 38 -0.24 -11.25 -5.14
N ILE A 39 0.75 -10.61 -4.51
CA ILE A 39 1.37 -11.09 -3.28
C ILE A 39 0.68 -10.45 -2.08
N LEU A 40 0.23 -11.28 -1.13
CA LEU A 40 -0.31 -10.82 0.14
C LEU A 40 0.81 -10.21 0.98
N THR A 41 0.64 -8.96 1.38
CA THR A 41 1.64 -8.21 2.18
C THR A 41 1.22 -7.97 3.62
N ASN A 42 -0.08 -8.09 3.92
CA ASN A 42 -0.59 -7.85 5.25
C ASN A 42 -0.54 -9.12 6.11
N LYS A 43 0.27 -9.08 7.17
CA LYS A 43 0.44 -10.21 8.09
C LYS A 43 -0.85 -10.59 8.82
N SER A 44 -1.64 -9.62 9.30
CA SER A 44 -2.87 -9.91 10.04
C SER A 44 -3.87 -10.67 9.19
N VAL A 45 -4.03 -10.29 7.92
CA VAL A 45 -4.87 -11.04 6.97
C VAL A 45 -4.31 -12.43 6.72
N ALA A 46 -3.00 -12.57 6.60
CA ALA A 46 -2.35 -13.87 6.44
C ALA A 46 -2.64 -14.80 7.62
N ASP A 47 -2.52 -14.30 8.85
CA ASP A 47 -2.77 -15.05 10.08
C ASP A 47 -4.25 -15.42 10.23
N TRP A 48 -5.18 -14.55 9.84
CA TRP A 48 -6.63 -14.83 9.93
C TRP A 48 -7.11 -15.93 8.98
N PHE A 49 -6.49 -16.03 7.81
CA PHE A 49 -6.90 -16.95 6.75
C PHE A 49 -5.91 -18.10 6.50
N ASP A 50 -4.90 -18.25 7.35
CA ASP A 50 -3.82 -19.24 7.21
C ASP A 50 -3.12 -19.20 5.83
N LEU A 51 -2.86 -17.97 5.36
CA LEU A 51 -2.22 -17.72 4.08
C LEU A 51 -0.75 -17.36 4.26
N LYS A 52 0.05 -17.57 3.20
CA LYS A 52 1.42 -17.05 3.16
C LYS A 52 1.41 -15.56 2.82
N PHE A 53 2.27 -14.79 3.46
CA PHE A 53 2.52 -13.38 3.12
C PHE A 53 4.00 -13.13 2.85
N SER A 54 4.32 -11.98 2.27
CA SER A 54 5.68 -11.48 2.11
C SER A 54 5.77 -10.04 2.56
N ASP A 55 6.89 -9.65 3.17
CA ASP A 55 7.09 -8.28 3.62
C ASP A 55 7.09 -7.32 2.42
N VAL A 56 6.22 -6.32 2.47
CA VAL A 56 6.08 -5.29 1.42
C VAL A 56 7.39 -4.57 1.12
N ASN A 57 8.27 -4.40 2.11
CA ASN A 57 9.56 -3.75 1.91
C ASN A 57 10.41 -4.54 0.93
N LEU A 58 10.34 -5.88 0.93
CA LEU A 58 11.10 -6.74 0.01
C LEU A 58 10.67 -6.59 -1.45
N LEU A 59 9.46 -6.08 -1.71
CA LEU A 59 8.86 -5.99 -3.03
C LEU A 59 8.96 -4.59 -3.66
N ILE A 60 9.12 -3.56 -2.84
CA ILE A 60 9.06 -2.13 -3.25
C ILE A 60 10.47 -1.49 -3.25
N PHE A 61 11.53 -2.30 -3.23
CA PHE A 61 12.91 -1.83 -3.37
C PHE A 61 13.21 -1.22 -4.75
#